data_AF-A0AAF0UDH8-F1
#
_entry.id   AF-A0AAF0UDH8-F1
#
_cell.length_a   1.000
_cell.length_b   1.000
_cell.length_c   1.000
_cell.angle_alpha   90.00
_cell.angle_beta   90.00
_cell.angle_gamma   90.00
#
_symmetry.space_group_name_H-M   'P 1'
#
loop_
_entity.id
_entity.type
_entity.pdbx_description
1 polymer ?
#
loop_
_entity_poly.entity_id
_entity_poly.type
_entity_poly.pdbx_seq_one_letter_code
_entity_poly.pdbx_strand_id
1 'polypeptide(L)'
;MKNTCHAGLVNYCVPAGEARLKALELARDINQKGPLALRMAKRAIDQGVELDTESGLALEWDCYEQLLDTKDRVEGLAAFAERRKPQYKGE
;
A
#
# COMPACT_ATOMS: atom_id res chain seq x y z
N MET A 1 -3.84 -9.18 26.33
CA MET A 1 -3.84 -8.30 25.13
C MET A 1 -2.43 -7.95 24.63
N LYS A 2 -1.42 -7.67 25.47
CA LYS A 2 -0.05 -7.39 24.98
C LYS A 2 0.58 -8.51 24.16
N ASN A 3 0.29 -9.79 24.46
CA ASN A 3 0.88 -10.93 23.76
C ASN A 3 0.41 -11.10 22.30
N THR A 4 -0.75 -10.55 21.92
CA THR A 4 -1.34 -10.77 20.59
C THR A 4 -0.60 -10.01 19.48
N CYS A 5 0.04 -8.89 19.82
CA CYS A 5 0.86 -8.12 18.87
C CYS A 5 2.08 -8.90 18.39
N HIS A 6 2.67 -9.71 19.28
CA HIS A 6 3.88 -10.48 18.97
C HIS A 6 3.62 -11.71 18.10
N ALA A 7 2.38 -12.20 18.08
CA ALA A 7 1.97 -13.34 17.26
C ALA A 7 1.61 -12.96 15.81
N GLY A 8 1.66 -11.68 15.43
CA GLY A 8 1.35 -11.20 14.08
C GLY A 8 -0.14 -11.12 13.75
N LEU A 9 -1.04 -11.44 14.69
CA LEU A 9 -2.49 -11.38 14.48
C LEU A 9 -3.03 -9.95 14.39
N VAL A 10 -2.37 -8.99 15.05
CA VAL A 10 -2.72 -7.57 14.99
C VAL A 10 -1.47 -6.74 14.69
N ASN A 11 -1.61 -5.73 13.84
CA ASN A 11 -0.49 -4.85 13.49
C ASN A 11 -0.11 -3.88 14.64
N TYR A 12 -1.10 -3.45 15.44
CA TYR A 12 -0.89 -2.45 16.51
C TYR A 12 -1.67 -2.82 17.77
N CYS A 13 -1.04 -2.60 18.92
CA CYS A 13 -1.68 -2.62 20.24
C CYS A 13 -1.61 -1.23 20.86
N VAL A 14 -2.77 -0.65 21.12
CA VAL A 14 -2.91 0.71 21.70
C VAL A 14 -3.71 0.64 23.00
N PRO A 15 -3.66 1.68 23.86
CA PRO A 15 -4.51 1.77 25.04
C PRO A 15 -5.99 1.57 24.72
N ALA A 16 -6.75 1.11 25.71
CA ALA A 16 -8.18 0.91 25.57
C ALA A 16 -8.88 2.23 25.18
N GLY A 17 -9.76 2.18 24.18
CA GLY A 17 -10.46 3.35 23.64
C GLY A 17 -9.74 4.04 22.47
N GLU A 18 -8.47 3.74 22.20
CA GLU A 18 -7.69 4.44 21.16
C GLU A 18 -7.63 3.72 19.81
N ALA A 19 -8.14 2.48 19.71
CA ALA A 19 -8.06 1.66 18.51
C ALA A 19 -8.62 2.36 17.26
N ARG A 20 -9.75 3.06 17.40
CA ARG A 20 -10.37 3.82 16.31
C ARG A 20 -9.50 4.98 15.84
N LEU A 21 -8.86 5.69 16.77
CA LEU A 21 -7.97 6.80 16.43
C LEU A 21 -6.76 6.30 15.64
N LYS A 22 -6.15 5.19 16.10
CA LYS A 22 -5.02 4.58 15.39
C LYS A 22 -5.41 4.06 14.00
N ALA A 23 -6.59 3.46 13.86
CA ALA A 23 -7.09 3.02 12.56
C ALA A 23 -7.30 4.19 11.58
N LEU A 24 -7.84 5.31 12.06
CA LEU A 24 -8.04 6.51 11.22
C LEU A 24 -6.72 7.18 10.84
N GLU A 25 -5.72 7.18 11.72
CA GLU A 25 -4.36 7.64 11.40
C GLU A 25 -3.79 6.85 10.21
N LEU A 26 -3.82 5.51 10.29
CA LEU A 26 -3.35 4.65 9.20
C LEU A 26 -4.13 4.85 7.90
N ALA A 27 -5.45 4.97 7.99
CA ALA A 27 -6.30 5.22 6.82
C ALA A 27 -5.94 6.55 6.13
N ARG A 28 -5.62 7.60 6.90
CA ARG A 28 -5.19 8.90 6.35
C ARG A 28 -3.83 8.82 5.68
N ASP A 29 -2.92 8.01 6.18
CA ASP A 29 -1.60 7.82 5.57
C ASP A 29 -1.69 7.02 4.27
N ILE A 30 -2.53 5.99 4.24
CA ILE A 30 -2.80 5.19 3.04
C ILE A 30 -3.50 6.05 1.97
N ASN A 31 -4.47 6.88 2.36
CA ASN A 31 -5.20 7.76 1.43
C ASN A 31 -4.32 8.82 0.75
N GLN A 32 -3.08 9.03 1.19
CA GLN A 32 -2.11 9.92 0.53
C GLN A 32 -1.32 9.23 -0.58
N LYS A 33 -1.51 7.92 -0.82
CA LYS A 33 -0.78 7.15 -1.84
C LYS A 33 -1.58 7.03 -3.13
N GLY A 34 -0.91 6.65 -4.21
CA GLY A 34 -1.55 6.42 -5.51
C GLY A 34 -2.58 5.29 -5.43
N PRO A 35 -3.87 5.55 -5.68
CA PRO A 35 -4.93 4.54 -5.49
C PRO A 35 -4.80 3.37 -6.48
N LEU A 36 -4.30 3.60 -7.70
CA LEU A 36 -4.00 2.52 -8.65
C LEU A 36 -2.85 1.64 -8.13
N ALA A 37 -1.77 2.26 -7.65
CA ALA A 37 -0.62 1.55 -7.10
C ALA A 37 -1.00 0.71 -5.86
N LEU A 38 -1.83 1.25 -4.95
CA LEU A 38 -2.33 0.50 -3.79
C LEU A 38 -3.14 -0.72 -4.19
N ARG A 39 -4.01 -0.61 -5.22
CA ARG A 39 -4.79 -1.74 -5.74
C ARG A 39 -3.89 -2.82 -6.32
N MET A 40 -2.91 -2.44 -7.13
CA MET A 40 -1.97 -3.38 -7.73
C MET A 40 -1.08 -4.06 -6.68
N ALA A 41 -0.56 -3.29 -5.71
CA ALA A 41 0.22 -3.84 -4.60
C ALA A 41 -0.60 -4.84 -3.77
N LYS A 42 -1.86 -4.52 -3.45
CA LYS A 42 -2.74 -5.45 -2.74
C LYS A 42 -2.98 -6.73 -3.54
N ARG A 43 -3.22 -6.63 -4.85
CA ARG A 43 -3.39 -7.79 -5.72
C ARG A 43 -2.14 -8.67 -5.75
N ALA A 44 -0.97 -8.09 -5.95
CA ALA A 44 0.30 -8.80 -5.99
C ALA A 44 0.56 -9.57 -4.69
N ILE A 45 0.30 -8.95 -3.53
CA ILE A 45 0.46 -9.59 -2.21
C ILE A 45 -0.57 -10.71 -2.01
N ASP A 46 -1.86 -10.40 -2.20
CA ASP A 46 -2.95 -11.34 -1.91
C ASP A 46 -2.90 -12.59 -2.80
N GLN A 47 -2.50 -12.44 -4.06
CA GLN A 47 -2.43 -13.55 -5.01
C GLN A 47 -1.04 -14.20 -5.04
N GLY A 48 0.02 -13.43 -4.88
CA GLY A 48 1.41 -13.93 -4.95
C GLY A 48 1.79 -14.85 -3.78
N VAL A 49 1.14 -14.69 -2.61
CA VAL A 49 1.40 -15.56 -1.45
C VAL A 49 1.02 -17.03 -1.70
N GLU A 50 0.13 -17.29 -2.66
CA GLU A 50 -0.33 -18.62 -3.03
C GLU A 50 0.51 -19.26 -4.16
N LEU A 51 1.53 -18.55 -4.66
CA LEU A 51 2.34 -18.96 -5.80
C LEU A 51 3.77 -19.33 -5.36
N ASP A 52 4.45 -20.10 -6.20
CA ASP A 52 5.90 -20.23 -6.10
C ASP A 52 6.58 -18.89 -6.44
N THR A 53 7.86 -18.75 -6.05
CA THR A 53 8.60 -17.50 -6.21
C THR A 53 8.66 -16.99 -7.65
N GLU A 54 8.84 -17.86 -8.63
CA GLU A 54 8.98 -17.45 -10.03
C GLU A 54 7.65 -16.91 -10.57
N SER A 55 6.57 -17.65 -10.34
CA SER A 55 5.21 -17.23 -10.70
C SER A 55 4.79 -15.96 -9.94
N GLY A 56 5.17 -15.83 -8.67
CA GLY A 56 4.91 -14.64 -7.86
C GLY A 56 5.60 -13.38 -8.38
N LEU A 57 6.87 -13.50 -8.81
CA LEU A 57 7.61 -12.41 -9.43
C LEU A 57 7.02 -12.01 -10.78
N ALA A 58 6.56 -12.98 -11.59
CA ALA A 58 5.87 -12.69 -12.84
C ALA A 58 4.55 -11.92 -12.59
N LEU A 59 3.76 -12.34 -11.59
CA LEU A 59 2.55 -11.62 -11.20
C LEU A 59 2.85 -10.20 -10.69
N GLU A 60 3.92 -10.01 -9.90
CA GLU A 60 4.35 -8.69 -9.43
C GLU A 60 4.69 -7.79 -10.63
N TRP A 61 5.41 -8.32 -11.61
CA TRP A 61 5.75 -7.62 -12.84
C TRP A 61 4.50 -7.20 -13.62
N ASP A 62 3.54 -8.12 -13.82
CA ASP A 62 2.28 -7.82 -14.48
C ASP A 62 1.51 -6.70 -13.76
N CYS A 63 1.47 -6.73 -12.43
CA CYS A 63 0.84 -5.69 -11.63
C CYS A 63 1.56 -4.34 -11.76
N TYR A 64 2.89 -4.35 -11.84
CA TYR A 64 3.70 -3.16 -12.01
C TYR A 64 3.55 -2.53 -13.41
N GLU A 65 3.49 -3.36 -14.45
CA GLU A 65 3.33 -2.92 -15.84
C GLU A 65 2.07 -2.08 -16.03
N GLN A 66 0.96 -2.46 -15.38
CA GLN A 66 -0.30 -1.69 -15.40
C GLN A 66 -0.16 -0.24 -14.88
N LEU A 67 0.89 0.06 -14.12
CA LEU A 67 1.13 1.38 -13.54
C LEU A 67 2.04 2.27 -14.40
N LEU A 68 2.76 1.71 -15.37
CA LEU A 68 3.78 2.42 -16.15
C LEU A 68 3.24 3.61 -16.93
N ASP A 69 2.02 3.54 -17.45
CA ASP A 69 1.43 4.62 -18.25
C ASP A 69 0.42 5.48 -17.48
N THR A 70 0.32 5.28 -16.17
CA THR A 70 -0.61 6.06 -15.32
C THR A 70 -0.10 7.49 -15.08
N LYS A 71 -1.03 8.45 -15.03
CA LYS A 71 -0.71 9.84 -14.69
C LYS A 71 -0.20 9.96 -13.26
N ASP A 72 -0.72 9.14 -12.35
CA ASP A 72 -0.28 9.10 -10.96
C ASP A 72 1.21 8.73 -10.83
N ARG A 73 1.74 7.85 -11.69
CA ARG A 73 3.19 7.55 -11.69
C ARG A 73 3.99 8.78 -12.10
N VAL A 74 3.58 9.47 -13.16
CA VAL A 74 4.25 10.68 -13.65
C VAL A 74 4.23 11.78 -12.60
N GLU A 75 3.08 12.01 -11.97
CA GLU A 75 2.92 12.96 -10.86
C GLU A 75 3.78 12.58 -9.65
N GLY A 76 3.87 11.29 -9.31
CA GLY A 76 4.73 10.81 -8.23
C GLY A 76 6.20 11.15 -8.47
N LEU A 77 6.69 10.94 -9.69
CA LEU A 77 8.06 11.28 -10.07
C LEU A 77 8.30 12.80 -10.08
N ALA A 78 7.36 13.58 -10.63
CA ALA A 78 7.44 15.04 -10.65
C ALA A 78 7.45 15.63 -9.23
N ALA A 79 6.51 15.20 -8.38
CA ALA A 79 6.41 15.65 -7.00
C ALA A 79 7.67 15.31 -6.19
N PHE A 80 8.27 14.13 -6.42
CA PHE A 80 9.54 13.76 -5.81
C PHE A 80 10.68 14.67 -6.25
N ALA A 81 10.83 14.91 -7.55
CA ALA A 81 11.85 15.79 -8.11
C ALA A 81 11.71 17.24 -7.58
N GLU A 82 10.48 17.73 -7.47
CA GLU A 82 10.13 19.06 -6.98
C GLU A 82 10.09 19.16 -5.45
N ARG A 83 10.30 18.05 -4.72
CA ARG A 83 10.22 17.96 -3.24
C ARG A 83 8.90 18.48 -2.66
N ARG A 84 7.80 18.24 -3.36
CA ARG A 84 6.44 18.59 -2.92
C ARG A 84 5.62 17.33 -2.67
N LYS A 85 4.45 17.50 -2.04
CA LYS A 85 3.50 16.40 -1.91
C LYS A 85 2.84 16.09 -3.27
N PRO A 86 2.73 14.81 -3.65
CA PRO A 86 2.03 14.42 -4.86
C PRO A 86 0.51 14.56 -4.71
N GLN A 87 -0.17 14.78 -5.82
CA GLN A 87 -1.63 14.82 -5.92
C GLN A 87 -2.14 13.69 -6.83
N TYR A 88 -2.37 12.53 -6.23
CA TYR A 88 -2.89 11.37 -6.96
C TYR A 88 -4.39 11.47 -7.21
N LYS A 89 -4.84 11.04 -8.39
CA LYS A 89 -6.24 11.06 -8.84
C LYS A 89 -6.78 9.68 -9.24
N GLY A 90 -5.92 8.68 -9.36
CA GLY A 90 -6.29 7.34 -9.83
C GLY A 90 -6.47 7.25 -11.33
N GLU A 91 -5.61 7.96 -12.06
CA GLU A 91 -5.54 8.03 -13.52
C GLU A 91 -4.12 7.75 -14.02
#